data_AF-A0A7C1ZS15-F1
#
_entry.id   AF-A0A7C1ZS15-F1
#
_cell.length_a   1.000
_cell.length_b   1.000
_cell.length_c   1.000
_cell.angle_alpha   90.00
_cell.angle_beta   90.00
_cell.angle_gamma   90.00
#
_symmetry.space_group_name_H-M   'P 1'
#
loop_
_entity.id
_entity.type
_entity.pdbx_description
1 polymer ?
#
loop_
_entity_poly.entity_id
_entity_poly.type
_entity_poly.pdbx_seq_one_letter_code
_entity_poly.pdbx_strand_id
1 'polypeptide(L)'
;MVRLLFILMACATLTLGCGEVEKEPLPTVWWANLKPDIIIGNDAFYAGTCSITRVTNSGGVKTESIIFEVPYSFLATCNNVGPLQYDGEYIILNVCEMTFGAGGCGGGSYRSADFERWEEYIGVTWINSEEYEAWRKVGSTSSKADSVKKVVKE
;
A
#
# COMPACT_ATOMS: atom_id res chain seq x y z
N MET A 1 -72.30 -6.46 -55.01
CA MET A 1 -71.76 -5.09 -54.87
C MET A 1 -71.13 -4.96 -53.49
N VAL A 2 -69.97 -4.28 -53.42
CA VAL A 2 -69.18 -3.88 -52.22
C VAL A 2 -68.40 -5.04 -51.56
N ARG A 3 -67.10 -5.27 -51.84
CA ARG A 3 -65.85 -4.58 -51.34
C ARG A 3 -65.72 -4.65 -49.80
N LEU A 4 -64.60 -4.87 -49.11
CA LEU A 4 -63.18 -5.18 -49.36
C LEU A 4 -62.53 -5.26 -47.93
N LEU A 5 -61.29 -5.77 -47.84
CA LEU A 5 -60.30 -5.73 -46.73
C LEU A 5 -60.15 -6.99 -45.85
N PHE A 6 -59.06 -7.78 -45.98
CA PHE A 6 -57.68 -7.56 -45.45
C PHE A 6 -57.70 -7.57 -43.90
N ILE A 7 -56.98 -8.38 -43.12
CA ILE A 7 -55.53 -8.69 -43.10
C ILE A 7 -55.30 -9.95 -42.23
N LEU A 8 -54.34 -10.80 -42.63
CA LEU A 8 -53.75 -11.86 -41.81
C LEU A 8 -53.12 -11.29 -40.52
N MET A 9 -53.54 -11.75 -39.33
CA MET A 9 -52.82 -11.47 -38.10
C MET A 9 -52.04 -12.71 -37.67
N ALA A 10 -50.77 -12.74 -38.06
CA ALA A 10 -49.79 -13.72 -37.63
C ALA A 10 -49.10 -13.26 -36.34
N CYS A 11 -48.84 -14.23 -35.47
CA CYS A 11 -47.65 -14.39 -34.63
C CYS A 11 -47.17 -13.20 -33.77
N ALA A 12 -47.25 -13.34 -32.45
CA ALA A 12 -46.06 -13.51 -31.61
C ALA A 12 -46.47 -13.53 -30.13
N THR A 13 -46.28 -14.68 -29.51
CA THR A 13 -46.25 -14.88 -28.07
C THR A 13 -45.23 -13.93 -27.44
N LEU A 14 -45.70 -12.92 -26.70
CA LEU A 14 -44.86 -12.14 -25.79
C LEU A 14 -44.51 -13.03 -24.59
N THR A 15 -43.46 -13.83 -24.73
CA THR A 15 -42.71 -14.30 -23.56
C THR A 15 -42.07 -13.07 -22.93
N LEU A 16 -42.66 -12.60 -21.83
CA LEU A 16 -41.99 -11.69 -20.91
C LEU A 16 -40.73 -12.42 -20.44
N GLY A 17 -39.59 -12.11 -21.07
CA GLY A 17 -38.30 -12.50 -20.53
C GLY A 17 -38.19 -11.86 -19.15
N CYS A 18 -38.10 -12.69 -18.11
CA CYS A 18 -37.43 -12.28 -16.89
C CYS A 18 -36.01 -11.89 -17.31
N GLY A 19 -35.78 -10.59 -17.50
CA GLY A 19 -34.43 -10.06 -17.53
C GLY A 19 -33.82 -10.43 -16.19
N GLU A 20 -32.86 -11.36 -16.21
CA GLU A 20 -31.91 -11.44 -15.11
C GLU A 20 -31.30 -10.05 -14.98
N VAL A 21 -31.57 -9.39 -13.85
CA VAL A 21 -30.85 -8.19 -13.48
C VAL A 21 -29.41 -8.64 -13.28
N GLU A 22 -28.60 -8.44 -14.31
CA GLU A 22 -27.15 -8.64 -14.27
C GLU A 22 -26.64 -7.78 -13.12
N LYS A 23 -26.34 -8.43 -11.98
CA LYS A 23 -25.73 -7.75 -10.85
C LYS A 23 -24.39 -7.23 -11.34
N GLU A 24 -24.25 -5.92 -11.40
CA GLU A 24 -22.94 -5.29 -11.63
C GLU A 24 -21.92 -5.92 -10.67
N PRO A 25 -20.76 -6.37 -11.18
CA PRO A 25 -19.75 -6.97 -10.32
C PRO A 25 -19.34 -5.96 -9.25
N LEU A 26 -19.32 -6.41 -7.99
CA LEU A 26 -18.83 -5.59 -6.89
C LEU A 26 -17.46 -5.00 -7.25
N PRO A 27 -17.18 -3.74 -6.86
CA PRO A 27 -15.90 -3.12 -7.15
C PRO A 27 -14.78 -4.04 -6.63
N THR A 28 -13.87 -4.40 -7.54
CA THR A 28 -12.70 -5.20 -7.19
C THR A 28 -11.78 -4.35 -6.32
N VAL A 29 -11.49 -4.81 -5.10
CA VAL A 29 -10.52 -4.15 -4.23
C VAL A 29 -9.15 -4.10 -4.94
N TRP A 30 -8.44 -2.98 -4.81
CA TRP A 30 -7.24 -2.68 -5.61
C TRP A 30 -6.13 -3.72 -5.43
N TRP A 31 -6.02 -4.32 -4.23
CA TRP A 31 -5.01 -5.33 -3.91
C TRP A 31 -5.37 -6.76 -4.34
N ALA A 32 -6.60 -7.03 -4.81
CA ALA A 32 -7.06 -8.39 -5.09
C ALA A 32 -6.20 -9.13 -6.14
N ASN A 33 -5.70 -8.38 -7.13
CA ASN A 33 -4.91 -8.91 -8.24
C ASN A 33 -3.42 -8.56 -8.13
N LEU A 34 -3.00 -7.94 -7.02
CA LEU A 34 -1.61 -7.54 -6.80
C LEU A 34 -0.93 -8.54 -5.88
N LYS A 35 0.31 -8.89 -6.23
CA LYS A 35 1.20 -9.64 -5.34
C LYS A 35 1.59 -8.70 -4.17
N PRO A 36 1.46 -9.14 -2.90
CA PRO A 36 2.00 -8.40 -1.77
C PRO A 36 3.51 -8.19 -1.89
N ASP A 37 4.01 -7.06 -1.40
CA ASP A 37 5.46 -6.84 -1.26
C ASP A 37 6.02 -7.83 -0.24
N ILE A 38 5.32 -8.00 0.88
CA ILE A 38 5.72 -8.89 1.98
C ILE A 38 4.50 -9.59 2.55
N ILE A 39 4.71 -10.83 3.03
CA ILE A 39 3.74 -11.57 3.81
C ILE A 39 4.39 -11.91 5.16
N ILE A 40 3.75 -11.52 6.26
CA ILE A 40 4.18 -11.85 7.63
C ILE A 40 3.01 -12.54 8.33
N GLY A 41 3.17 -13.82 8.64
CA GLY A 41 2.06 -14.64 9.14
C GLY A 41 0.92 -14.73 8.11
N ASN A 42 -0.28 -14.30 8.51
CA ASN A 42 -1.47 -14.29 7.65
C ASN A 42 -1.73 -12.93 6.98
N ASP A 43 -0.85 -11.96 7.20
CA ASP A 43 -1.06 -10.59 6.75
C ASP A 43 -0.20 -10.28 5.53
N ALA A 44 -0.79 -9.58 4.57
CA ALA A 44 -0.14 -9.09 3.38
C ALA A 44 0.15 -7.60 3.54
N PHE A 45 1.34 -7.18 3.12
CA PHE A 45 1.80 -5.80 3.21
C PHE A 45 2.11 -5.27 1.82
N TYR A 46 1.69 -4.04 1.58
CA TYR A 46 1.80 -3.36 0.29
C TYR A 46 2.39 -1.97 0.48
N ALA A 47 3.36 -1.61 -0.36
CA ALA A 47 3.92 -0.29 -0.47
C ALA A 47 2.93 0.59 -1.28
N GLY A 48 2.25 1.51 -0.60
CA GLY A 48 1.49 2.59 -1.24
C GLY A 48 2.34 3.84 -1.37
N THR A 49 1.94 4.87 -2.12
CA THR A 49 2.73 6.11 -2.25
C THR A 49 3.07 6.70 -0.87
N CYS A 50 4.32 6.55 -0.45
CA CYS A 50 4.84 6.92 0.87
C CYS A 50 4.00 6.44 2.05
N SER A 51 3.49 5.22 1.92
CA SER A 51 2.67 4.58 2.93
C SER A 51 2.84 3.07 2.89
N ILE A 52 2.44 2.43 3.99
CA ILE A 52 2.31 0.98 4.05
C ILE A 52 0.85 0.65 4.34
N THR A 53 0.28 -0.21 3.50
CA THR A 53 -1.03 -0.80 3.72
C THR A 53 -0.88 -2.24 4.16
N ARG A 54 -1.55 -2.62 5.25
CA ARG A 54 -1.69 -3.99 5.73
C ARG A 54 -3.07 -4.51 5.32
N VAL A 55 -3.10 -5.70 4.75
CA VAL A 55 -4.32 -6.47 4.50
C VAL A 55 -4.29 -7.68 5.41
N THR A 56 -5.16 -7.65 6.41
CA THR A 56 -5.32 -8.76 7.37
C THR A 56 -6.34 -9.75 6.86
N ASN A 57 -6.20 -11.03 7.21
CA ASN A 57 -7.20 -12.06 6.94
C ASN A 57 -7.67 -12.70 8.26
N SER A 58 -8.88 -12.35 8.68
CA SER A 58 -9.52 -12.92 9.86
C SER A 58 -10.73 -13.75 9.44
N GLY A 59 -10.62 -15.08 9.57
CA GLY A 59 -11.71 -16.00 9.27
C GLY A 59 -12.17 -15.97 7.80
N GLY A 60 -11.28 -15.67 6.85
CA GLY A 60 -11.60 -15.57 5.42
C GLY A 60 -12.06 -14.17 4.98
N VAL A 61 -12.28 -13.25 5.93
CA VAL A 61 -12.58 -11.85 5.64
C VAL A 61 -11.27 -11.08 5.59
N LYS A 62 -11.03 -10.42 4.45
CA LYS A 62 -9.87 -9.56 4.26
C LYS A 62 -10.24 -8.10 4.55
N THR A 63 -9.41 -7.43 5.35
CA THR A 63 -9.60 -6.02 5.71
C THR A 63 -8.29 -5.27 5.54
N GLU A 64 -8.34 -4.14 4.84
CA GLU A 64 -7.19 -3.26 4.64
C GLU A 64 -7.14 -2.14 5.67
N SER A 65 -5.92 -1.72 6.01
CA SER A 65 -5.64 -0.55 6.85
C SER A 65 -4.30 0.05 6.47
N ILE A 66 -4.24 1.37 6.30
CA ILE A 66 -2.96 2.09 6.23
C ILE A 66 -2.36 2.06 7.63
N ILE A 67 -1.19 1.44 7.78
CA ILE A 67 -0.49 1.29 9.06
C ILE A 67 0.66 2.28 9.22
N PHE A 68 1.06 2.93 8.13
CA PHE A 68 2.07 3.98 8.14
C PHE A 68 1.89 4.92 6.97
N GLU A 69 2.13 6.20 7.21
CA GLU A 69 2.26 7.24 6.21
C GLU A 69 3.48 8.09 6.58
N VAL A 70 4.34 8.36 5.60
CA VAL A 70 5.52 9.18 5.80
C VAL A 70 5.08 10.59 6.23
N PRO A 71 5.70 11.18 7.27
CA PRO A 71 5.36 12.54 7.69
C PRO A 71 5.49 13.53 6.54
N TYR A 72 4.48 14.39 6.39
CA TYR A 72 4.46 15.38 5.33
C TYR A 72 5.63 16.38 5.46
N SER A 73 6.36 16.58 4.37
CA SER A 73 7.40 17.59 4.25
C SER A 73 6.96 18.71 3.30
N PHE A 74 6.96 19.94 3.80
CA PHE A 74 6.49 21.11 3.05
C PHE A 74 7.40 21.35 1.82
N LEU A 75 6.78 21.50 0.64
CA LEU A 75 7.48 21.64 -0.65
C LEU A 75 8.30 20.41 -1.07
N ALA A 76 8.01 19.23 -0.51
CA ALA A 76 8.53 17.97 -1.01
C ALA A 76 7.42 17.13 -1.65
N THR A 77 7.79 16.34 -2.64
CA THR A 77 6.97 15.22 -3.12
C THR A 77 7.63 13.93 -2.66
N CYS A 78 6.83 12.96 -2.26
CA CYS A 78 7.32 11.69 -1.74
C CYS A 78 6.89 10.55 -2.67
N ASN A 79 7.82 9.66 -3.01
CA ASN A 79 7.54 8.41 -3.71
C ASN A 79 8.30 7.25 -3.07
N ASN A 80 7.77 6.03 -3.18
CA ASN A 80 8.51 4.85 -2.73
C ASN A 80 9.67 4.53 -3.65
N VAL A 81 10.75 4.00 -3.07
CA VAL A 81 11.93 3.50 -3.78
C VAL A 81 11.91 1.97 -3.72
N GLY A 82 11.03 1.39 -4.53
CA GLY A 82 10.90 -0.07 -4.66
C GLY A 82 9.91 -0.73 -3.67
N PRO A 83 9.93 -2.07 -3.62
CA PRO A 83 9.05 -2.83 -2.73
C PRO A 83 9.47 -2.68 -1.27
N LEU A 84 8.56 -3.03 -0.35
CA LEU A 84 8.91 -3.14 1.07
C LEU A 84 9.98 -4.22 1.28
N GLN A 85 10.81 -4.01 2.29
CA GLN A 85 11.81 -4.99 2.73
C GLN A 85 11.45 -5.55 4.11
N TYR A 86 11.87 -6.77 4.39
CA TYR A 86 11.75 -7.40 5.70
C TYR A 86 13.02 -8.17 6.00
N ASP A 87 13.63 -7.85 7.14
CA ASP A 87 14.92 -8.42 7.55
C ASP A 87 14.78 -9.52 8.63
N GLY A 88 13.54 -9.94 8.92
CA GLY A 88 13.21 -10.88 9.99
C GLY A 88 12.75 -10.23 11.29
N GLU A 89 12.99 -8.93 11.47
CA GLU A 89 12.56 -8.17 12.65
C GLU A 89 11.71 -6.97 12.26
N TYR A 90 12.14 -6.21 11.25
CA TYR A 90 11.53 -4.96 10.84
C TYR A 90 10.99 -5.04 9.43
N ILE A 91 9.77 -4.54 9.23
CA ILE A 91 9.34 -4.08 7.90
C ILE A 91 9.97 -2.73 7.63
N ILE A 92 10.50 -2.54 6.42
CA ILE A 92 11.25 -1.35 6.03
C ILE A 92 10.64 -0.77 4.75
N LEU A 93 10.30 0.52 4.80
CA LEU A 93 9.90 1.34 3.68
C LEU A 93 11.04 2.29 3.32
N ASN A 94 11.51 2.21 2.07
CA ASN A 94 12.43 3.19 1.52
C ASN A 94 11.65 4.16 0.62
N VAL A 95 11.87 5.45 0.82
CA VAL A 95 11.23 6.52 0.06
C VAL A 95 12.24 7.52 -0.49
N CYS A 96 11.77 8.28 -1.44
CA CYS A 96 12.43 9.37 -2.09
C CYS A 96 11.62 10.63 -1.87
N GLU A 97 12.15 11.55 -1.07
CA GLU A 97 11.60 12.89 -0.95
C GLU A 97 12.30 13.83 -1.91
N MET A 98 11.58 14.34 -2.90
CA MET A 98 12.08 15.33 -3.84
C MET A 98 11.63 16.72 -3.40
N THR A 99 12.57 17.50 -2.86
CA THR A 99 12.33 18.92 -2.56
C THR A 99 12.27 19.73 -3.85
N PHE A 100 11.24 20.56 -3.98
CA PHE A 100 11.02 21.40 -5.14
C PHE A 100 12.21 22.35 -5.38
N GLY A 101 12.79 22.32 -6.59
CA GLY A 101 13.93 23.16 -6.98
C GLY A 101 15.31 22.59 -6.67
N ALA A 102 15.43 21.53 -5.85
CA ALA A 102 16.71 20.88 -5.57
C ALA A 102 17.09 19.80 -6.60
N GLY A 103 16.09 19.23 -7.30
CA GLY A 103 16.28 18.19 -8.33
C GLY A 103 16.83 16.85 -7.82
N GLY A 104 17.06 16.73 -6.51
CA GLY A 104 17.61 15.56 -5.85
C GLY A 104 16.58 14.80 -5.02
N CYS A 105 16.85 13.51 -4.85
CA CYS A 105 16.12 12.61 -3.97
C CYS A 105 16.77 12.60 -2.58
N GLY A 106 16.11 13.22 -1.58
CA GLY A 106 16.42 12.99 -0.18
C GLY A 106 15.87 11.62 0.21
N GLY A 107 16.75 10.62 0.24
CA GLY A 107 16.36 9.27 0.64
C GLY A 107 15.90 9.23 2.10
N GLY A 108 14.75 8.59 2.34
CA GLY A 108 14.24 8.31 3.68
C GLY A 108 14.03 6.80 3.84
N SER A 109 14.33 6.27 5.02
CA SER A 109 14.04 4.88 5.37
C SER A 109 13.28 4.86 6.67
N TYR A 110 12.15 4.15 6.69
CA TYR A 110 11.28 4.00 7.84
C TYR A 110 11.12 2.53 8.17
N ARG A 111 11.06 2.21 9.46
CA ARG A 111 10.91 0.83 9.90
C ARG A 111 10.01 0.67 11.10
N SER A 112 9.42 -0.51 11.24
CA SER A 112 8.70 -0.91 12.45
C SER A 112 8.75 -2.43 12.65
N ALA A 113 8.84 -2.85 13.91
CA ALA A 113 8.78 -4.26 14.30
C ALA A 113 7.37 -4.69 14.75
N ASP A 114 6.53 -3.73 15.18
CA ASP A 114 5.19 -3.98 15.72
C ASP A 114 4.06 -3.33 14.90
N PHE A 115 4.40 -2.64 13.81
CA PHE A 115 3.50 -1.91 12.93
C PHE A 115 2.80 -0.71 13.56
N GLU A 116 3.17 -0.33 14.79
CA GLU A 116 2.58 0.78 15.53
C GLU A 116 3.61 1.86 15.82
N ARG A 117 4.81 1.46 16.26
CA ARG A 117 5.92 2.35 16.58
C ARG A 117 6.89 2.37 15.41
N TRP A 118 7.00 3.53 14.79
CA TRP A 118 7.82 3.74 13.62
C TRP A 118 9.10 4.50 13.95
N GLU A 119 10.18 4.09 13.31
CA GLU A 119 11.47 4.74 13.37
C GLU A 119 11.88 5.21 11.99
N GLU A 120 12.57 6.35 11.92
CA GLU A 120 13.23 6.88 10.74
C GLU A 120 14.74 6.70 10.86
N TYR A 121 15.37 6.39 9.74
CA TYR A 121 16.82 6.32 9.63
C TYR A 121 17.40 7.73 9.68
N ILE A 122 18.37 7.95 10.57
CA ILE A 122 19.03 9.25 10.74
C ILE A 122 20.52 9.23 10.41
N GLY A 123 21.03 8.11 9.88
CA GLY A 123 22.42 7.98 9.42
C GLY A 123 23.17 6.84 10.07
N VAL A 124 24.50 6.88 9.96
CA VAL A 124 25.41 5.90 10.53
C VAL A 124 26.01 6.42 11.83
N THR A 125 26.21 5.54 12.79
CA THR A 125 26.96 5.79 14.03
C THR A 125 27.99 4.70 14.26
N TRP A 126 29.01 4.99 15.06
CA TRP A 126 30.13 4.09 15.35
C TRP A 126 30.19 3.77 16.84
N ILE A 127 30.19 2.48 17.19
CA ILE A 127 30.30 2.02 18.57
C ILE A 127 31.43 0.99 18.62
N ASN A 128 32.46 1.24 19.43
CA ASN A 128 33.63 0.36 19.54
C ASN A 128 34.26 0.00 18.19
N SER A 129 34.40 0.99 17.28
CA SER A 129 34.93 0.81 15.92
C SER A 129 34.08 -0.06 14.98
N GLU A 130 32.86 -0.40 15.39
CA GLU A 130 31.89 -1.09 14.54
C GLU A 130 30.81 -0.11 14.04
N GLU A 131 30.32 -0.38 12.83
CA GLU A 131 29.34 0.46 12.14
C GLU A 131 27.91 0.03 12.48
N TYR A 132 27.07 1.02 12.80
CA TYR A 132 25.66 0.84 13.12
C TYR A 132 24.81 1.84 12.35
N GLU A 133 23.64 1.41 11.92
CA GLU A 133 22.57 2.29 11.52
C GLU A 133 21.96 2.93 12.78
N ALA A 134 21.72 4.24 12.73
CA ALA A 134 21.07 5.01 13.77
C ALA A 134 19.63 5.30 13.38
N TRP A 135 18.71 5.04 14.31
CA TRP A 135 17.28 5.14 14.09
C TRP A 135 16.63 5.96 15.21
N ARG A 136 15.65 6.78 14.84
CA ARG A 136 14.93 7.68 15.73
C ARG A 136 13.45 7.46 15.59
N LYS A 137 12.67 7.60 16.66
CA LYS A 137 11.21 7.56 16.55
C LYS A 137 10.69 8.66 15.62
N VAL A 138 9.80 8.29 14.71
CA VAL A 138 9.14 9.25 13.82
C VAL A 138 8.45 10.34 14.63
N GLY A 139 8.66 11.60 14.24
CA GLY A 139 8.12 12.78 14.93
C GLY A 139 8.92 13.26 16.15
N SER A 140 10.00 12.58 16.51
CA SER A 140 10.91 13.04 17.56
C SER A 140 11.69 14.28 17.10
N THR A 141 11.85 15.27 17.99
CA THR A 141 12.67 16.47 17.77
C THR A 141 14.13 16.30 18.20
N SER A 142 14.47 15.16 18.82
CA SER A 142 15.82 14.87 19.30
C SER A 142 16.76 14.58 18.13
N SER A 143 18.02 15.05 18.17
CA SER A 143 19.05 14.63 17.22
C SER A 143 19.71 13.29 17.56
N LYS A 144 19.34 12.68 18.70
CA LYS A 144 19.89 11.39 19.15
C LYS A 144 19.09 10.22 18.58
N ALA A 145 19.78 9.12 18.34
CA ALA A 145 19.16 7.84 18.04
C ALA A 145 18.39 7.31 19.26
N ASP A 146 17.20 6.78 19.01
CA ASP A 146 16.42 5.99 19.97
C ASP A 146 16.86 4.51 19.95
N SER A 147 17.31 4.03 18.79
CA SER A 147 17.83 2.68 18.61
C SER A 147 18.97 2.63 17.58
N VAL A 148 19.77 1.58 17.64
CA VAL A 148 20.86 1.33 16.70
C VAL A 148 20.82 -0.12 16.23
N LYS A 149 21.17 -0.36 14.97
CA LYS A 149 21.24 -1.71 14.40
C LYS A 149 22.61 -1.92 13.75
N LYS A 150 23.27 -3.03 14.08
CA LYS A 150 24.60 -3.33 13.53
C LYS A 150 24.51 -3.53 12.02
N VAL A 151 25.40 -2.89 11.27
CA VAL A 151 25.52 -3.12 9.82
C VAL A 151 26.23 -4.46 9.61
N VAL A 152 25.55 -5.40 8.95
CA VAL A 152 26.16 -6.65 8.50
C VAL A 152 26.62 -6.45 7.06
N LYS A 153 27.93 -6.45 6.84
CA LYS A 153 28.53 -6.38 5.50
C LYS A 153 28.71 -7.81 5.00
N GLU A 154 28.17 -8.10 3.82
CA GLU A 154 28.41 -9.36 3.09
C GLU A 154 29.85 -9.46 2.58
#